data_AF-A0A9W4EXD8-F1
#
_entry.id   AF-A0A9W4EXD8-F1
#
_cell.length_a   1.000
_cell.length_b   1.000
_cell.length_c   1.000
_cell.angle_alpha   90.00
_cell.angle_beta   90.00
_cell.angle_gamma   90.00
#
_symmetry.space_group_name_H-M   'P 1'
#
loop_
_entity.id
_entity.type
_entity.pdbx_description
1 polymer ?
#
loop_
_entity_poly.entity_id
_entity_poly.type
_entity_poly.pdbx_seq_one_letter_code
_entity_poly.pdbx_strand_id
1 'polypeptide(L)'
;MKKIVGENIRIYLEATGRTHQWVMDKGGIPKATFYKLLKGEGDLTKGIEKINELFGIKDDFYFYNSEFKPPLKLEDKLKRSDIRNFAAANYVAVEGEETEFKNTLDTLDDFIRMIELLKPYNNLNRNDFI
;
A
#
# COMPACT_ATOMS: atom_id res chain seq x y z
N MET A 1 14.38 -0.41 -16.22
CA MET A 1 12.92 -0.19 -16.20
C MET A 1 12.13 -1.42 -15.74
N LYS A 2 12.12 -2.54 -16.48
CA LYS A 2 11.26 -3.70 -16.18
C LYS A 2 11.42 -4.30 -14.77
N LYS A 3 12.66 -4.36 -14.25
CA LYS A 3 12.91 -4.81 -12.86
C LYS A 3 12.28 -3.91 -11.79
N ILE A 4 12.28 -2.58 -12.01
CA ILE A 4 11.66 -1.61 -11.10
C ILE A 4 10.14 -1.82 -11.08
N VAL A 5 9.54 -2.06 -12.25
CA VAL A 5 8.10 -2.35 -12.35
C VAL A 5 7.73 -3.63 -11.58
N GLY A 6 8.50 -4.71 -11.75
CA GLY A 6 8.28 -5.95 -11.00
C GLY A 6 8.37 -5.75 -9.48
N GLU A 7 9.35 -4.96 -9.04
CA GLU A 7 9.52 -4.60 -7.63
C GLU A 7 8.35 -3.76 -7.09
N ASN A 8 7.90 -2.75 -7.84
CA ASN A 8 6.75 -1.92 -7.46
C ASN A 8 5.48 -2.76 -7.32
N ILE A 9 5.25 -3.73 -8.22
CA ILE A 9 4.15 -4.68 -8.12
C ILE A 9 4.27 -5.53 -6.86
N ARG A 10 5.46 -6.05 -6.55
CA ARG A 10 5.70 -6.85 -5.33
C ARG A 10 5.34 -6.05 -4.07
N ILE A 11 5.86 -4.83 -3.96
CA ILE A 11 5.60 -3.92 -2.83
C ILE A 11 4.10 -3.62 -2.70
N TYR A 12 3.41 -3.37 -3.82
CA TYR A 12 1.97 -3.14 -3.84
C TYR A 12 1.20 -4.34 -3.27
N LEU A 13 1.47 -5.54 -3.79
CA LEU A 13 0.77 -6.75 -3.37
C LEU A 13 0.97 -7.04 -1.88
N GLU A 14 2.20 -6.86 -1.38
CA GLU A 14 2.51 -6.97 0.05
C GLU A 14 1.68 -5.98 0.89
N ALA A 15 1.56 -4.73 0.44
CA ALA A 15 0.75 -3.72 1.13
C ALA A 15 -0.75 -4.06 1.15
N THR A 16 -1.27 -4.75 0.13
CA THR A 16 -2.67 -5.20 0.13
C THR A 16 -2.95 -6.32 1.13
N GLY A 17 -1.92 -7.00 1.65
CA GLY A 17 -2.07 -8.16 2.53
C GLY A 17 -2.69 -9.39 1.84
N ARG A 18 -2.74 -9.41 0.51
CA ARG A 18 -3.24 -10.56 -0.26
C ARG A 18 -2.11 -11.53 -0.55
N THR A 19 -2.39 -12.83 -0.45
CA THR A 19 -1.40 -13.86 -0.78
C THR A 19 -1.20 -13.93 -2.30
N HIS A 20 0.00 -14.33 -2.75
CA HIS A 20 0.26 -14.55 -4.17
C HIS A 20 -0.73 -15.52 -4.82
N GLN A 21 -1.11 -16.59 -4.10
CA GLN A 21 -2.10 -17.56 -4.58
C GLN A 21 -3.45 -16.89 -4.87
N TRP A 22 -3.94 -16.06 -3.94
CA TRP A 22 -5.18 -15.33 -4.11
C TRP A 22 -5.15 -14.40 -5.34
N VAL A 23 -4.02 -13.70 -5.55
CA VAL A 23 -3.85 -12.79 -6.69
C VAL A 23 -3.83 -13.57 -8.01
N MET A 24 -3.13 -14.70 -8.07
CA MET A 24 -3.10 -15.56 -9.25
C MET A 24 -4.48 -16.10 -9.59
N ASP A 25 -5.22 -16.60 -8.59
CA ASP A 25 -6.53 -17.20 -8.78
C ASP A 25 -7.58 -16.17 -9.21
N LYS A 26 -7.60 -15.01 -8.54
CA LYS A 26 -8.58 -13.95 -8.83
C LYS A 26 -8.26 -13.15 -10.08
N GLY A 27 -6.99 -12.93 -10.40
CA GLY A 27 -6.56 -12.28 -11.65
C GLY A 27 -6.51 -13.22 -12.85
N GLY A 28 -6.72 -14.53 -12.64
CA GLY A 28 -6.52 -15.55 -13.67
C GLY A 28 -5.12 -15.48 -14.30
N ILE A 29 -4.09 -15.28 -13.47
CA ILE A 29 -2.70 -15.13 -13.90
C ILE A 29 -2.01 -16.49 -13.72
N PRO A 30 -1.51 -17.13 -14.80
CA PRO A 30 -0.76 -18.36 -14.67
C PRO A 30 0.48 -18.19 -13.79
N LYS A 31 0.79 -19.20 -12.96
CA LYS A 31 1.90 -19.16 -12.00
C LYS A 31 3.23 -18.72 -12.62
N ALA A 32 3.59 -19.29 -13.77
CA ALA A 32 4.83 -18.95 -14.47
C ALA A 32 4.86 -17.48 -14.91
N THR A 33 3.73 -16.95 -15.38
CA THR A 33 3.58 -15.55 -15.77
C THR A 33 3.66 -14.63 -14.56
N PHE A 34 3.01 -14.98 -13.45
CA PHE A 34 3.01 -14.19 -12.22
C PHE A 34 4.42 -14.01 -11.65
N TYR A 35 5.22 -15.07 -11.54
CA TYR A 35 6.57 -14.93 -11.01
C TYR A 35 7.54 -14.23 -11.98
N LYS A 36 7.33 -14.35 -13.30
CA LYS A 36 8.06 -13.53 -14.28
C LYS A 36 7.71 -12.05 -14.14
N LEU A 37 6.43 -11.74 -13.91
CA LEU A 37 5.95 -10.39 -13.65
C LEU A 37 6.64 -9.76 -12.43
N LEU A 38 6.67 -10.47 -11.30
CA LEU A 38 7.35 -9.99 -10.08
C LEU A 38 8.86 -9.81 -10.26
N LYS A 39 9.50 -10.62 -11.11
CA LYS A 39 10.93 -10.47 -11.44
C LYS A 39 11.21 -9.38 -12.47
N GLY A 40 10.17 -8.82 -13.10
CA GLY A 40 10.33 -7.88 -14.21
C GLY A 40 10.91 -8.53 -15.47
N GLU A 41 10.60 -9.82 -15.70
CA GLU A 41 11.12 -10.61 -16.82
C GLU A 41 10.05 -10.82 -17.91
N GLY A 42 10.47 -10.72 -19.17
CA GLY A 42 9.60 -10.96 -20.32
C GLY A 42 8.70 -9.77 -20.69
N ASP A 43 7.51 -10.09 -21.23
CA ASP A 43 6.45 -9.12 -21.49
C ASP A 43 5.55 -9.01 -20.25
N LEU A 44 5.53 -7.81 -19.66
CA LEU A 44 4.82 -7.51 -18.42
C LEU A 44 3.40 -6.97 -18.67
N THR A 45 3.10 -6.53 -19.89
CA THR A 45 1.93 -5.70 -20.23
C THR A 45 0.64 -6.38 -19.80
N LYS A 46 0.41 -7.61 -20.27
CA LYS A 46 -0.78 -8.40 -19.91
C LYS A 46 -0.87 -8.75 -18.42
N GLY A 47 0.28 -8.86 -17.75
CA GLY A 47 0.33 -9.11 -16.31
C GLY A 47 -0.09 -7.88 -15.51
N ILE A 48 0.39 -6.70 -15.94
CA ILE A 48 0.06 -5.40 -15.34
C ILE A 48 -1.41 -5.08 -15.55
N GLU A 49 -1.94 -5.25 -16.77
CA GLU A 49 -3.37 -5.05 -17.07
C GLU A 49 -4.26 -5.87 -16.14
N LYS A 50 -3.97 -7.15 -15.97
CA LYS A 50 -4.72 -8.04 -15.05
C LYS A 50 -4.63 -7.60 -13.59
N ILE A 51 -3.48 -7.08 -13.15
CA ILE A 51 -3.33 -6.53 -11.80
C ILE A 51 -4.13 -5.22 -11.68
N ASN A 52 -4.05 -4.33 -12.67
CA ASN A 52 -4.80 -3.08 -12.68
C ASN A 52 -6.31 -3.33 -12.61
N GLU A 53 -6.82 -4.26 -13.42
CA GLU A 53 -8.21 -4.70 -13.39
C GLU A 53 -8.61 -5.28 -12.02
N LEU A 54 -7.79 -6.19 -11.47
CA LEU A 54 -8.08 -6.85 -10.20
C LEU A 54 -8.19 -5.86 -9.03
N PHE A 55 -7.39 -4.79 -9.05
CA PHE A 55 -7.33 -3.81 -7.97
C PHE A 55 -8.01 -2.47 -8.32
N GLY A 56 -8.63 -2.34 -9.50
CA GLY A 56 -9.29 -1.12 -9.95
C GLY A 56 -8.34 0.07 -10.11
N ILE A 57 -7.09 -0.17 -10.49
CA ILE A 57 -6.08 0.86 -10.74
C ILE A 57 -6.37 1.48 -12.11
N LYS A 58 -6.67 2.79 -12.13
CA LYS A 58 -7.03 3.52 -13.37
C LYS A 58 -5.84 4.05 -14.16
N ASP A 59 -4.69 4.18 -13.50
CA ASP A 59 -3.46 4.67 -14.13
C ASP A 59 -2.61 3.50 -14.62
N ASP A 60 -2.54 3.33 -15.94
CA ASP A 60 -1.76 2.28 -16.58
C ASP A 60 -0.26 2.39 -16.29
N PHE A 61 0.22 3.60 -15.97
CA PHE A 61 1.62 3.87 -15.67
C PHE A 61 1.94 3.82 -14.17
N TYR A 62 0.96 3.49 -13.32
CA TYR A 62 1.11 3.52 -11.86
C TYR A 62 2.36 2.77 -11.36
N PHE A 63 2.63 1.57 -11.89
CA PHE A 63 3.79 0.76 -11.52
C PHE A 63 5.10 1.17 -12.20
N TYR A 64 5.06 2.07 -13.18
CA TYR A 64 6.24 2.56 -13.91
C TYR A 64 6.90 3.77 -13.24
N ASN A 65 6.23 4.37 -12.26
CA ASN A 65 6.75 5.52 -11.53
C ASN A 65 7.99 5.13 -10.69
N SER A 66 9.09 5.87 -10.86
CA SER A 66 10.31 5.72 -10.07
C SER A 66 10.16 6.17 -8.62
N GLU A 67 9.23 7.10 -8.36
CA GLU A 67 8.81 7.53 -7.03
C GLU A 67 7.51 6.82 -6.62
N PHE A 68 7.51 5.49 -6.75
CA PHE A 68 6.33 4.68 -6.50
C PHE A 68 5.81 4.84 -5.07
N LYS A 69 4.51 5.17 -4.95
CA LYS A 69 3.82 5.31 -3.66
C LYS A 69 2.86 4.14 -3.49
N PRO A 70 3.22 3.12 -2.70
CA PRO A 70 2.33 2.00 -2.45
C PRO A 70 1.11 2.44 -1.61
N PRO A 71 -0.01 1.70 -1.69
CA PRO A 71 -1.11 1.90 -0.76
C PRO A 71 -0.64 1.60 0.67
N LEU A 72 -1.35 2.15 1.65
CA LEU A 72 -1.10 1.83 3.06
C LEU A 72 -1.20 0.31 3.28
N LYS A 73 -0.25 -0.22 4.05
CA LYS A 73 -0.26 -1.63 4.46
C LYS A 73 -1.52 -1.93 5.27
N LEU A 74 -2.00 -3.17 5.18
CA LEU A 74 -3.19 -3.61 5.91
C LEU A 74 -3.08 -3.36 7.43
N GLU A 75 -1.92 -3.64 8.03
CA GLU A 75 -1.67 -3.41 9.46
C GLU A 75 -1.82 -1.95 9.85
N ASP A 76 -1.36 -1.04 8.99
CA ASP A 76 -1.40 0.39 9.25
C ASP A 76 -2.82 0.92 9.01
N LYS A 77 -3.57 0.35 8.05
CA LYS A 77 -5.02 0.59 7.92
C LYS A 77 -5.79 0.15 9.16
N LEU A 78 -5.45 -1.00 9.74
CA LEU A 78 -6.08 -1.50 10.97
C LEU A 78 -5.78 -0.59 12.16
N LYS A 79 -4.51 -0.20 12.38
CA LYS A 79 -4.15 0.75 13.44
C LYS A 79 -4.89 2.09 13.31
N ARG A 80 -5.01 2.62 12.09
CA ARG A 80 -5.76 3.86 11.83
C ARG A 80 -7.25 3.69 12.11
N SER A 81 -7.82 2.55 11.71
CA SER A 81 -9.20 2.21 12.05
C SER A 81 -9.39 2.14 13.57
N ASP A 82 -8.47 1.55 14.31
CA ASP A 82 -8.54 1.47 15.76
C ASP A 82 -8.48 2.86 16.41
N ILE A 83 -7.61 3.75 15.94
CA ILE A 83 -7.52 5.13 16.45
C ILE A 83 -8.82 5.90 16.16
N ARG A 84 -9.36 5.80 14.95
CA ARG A 84 -10.62 6.47 14.59
C ARG A 84 -11.81 5.91 15.39
N ASN A 85 -11.88 4.59 15.56
CA ASN A 85 -12.91 3.95 16.37
C ASN A 85 -12.81 4.34 17.84
N PHE A 86 -11.60 4.39 18.39
CA PHE A 86 -11.35 4.85 19.76
C PHE A 86 -11.76 6.32 19.93
N ALA A 87 -11.38 7.19 18.99
CA ALA A 87 -11.73 8.60 19.04
C ALA A 87 -13.25 8.80 18.93
N ALA A 88 -13.92 8.08 18.02
CA ALA A 88 -15.37 8.14 17.87
C ALA A 88 -16.13 7.63 19.12
N ALA A 89 -15.63 6.58 19.78
CA ALA A 89 -16.23 6.03 21.00
C ALA A 89 -16.13 7.00 22.20
N ASN A 90 -15.16 7.91 22.19
CA ASN A 90 -14.93 8.89 23.25
C ASN A 90 -15.35 10.31 22.84
N TYR A 91 -15.86 10.50 21.62
CA TYR A 91 -16.30 11.79 21.14
C TYR A 91 -17.64 12.16 21.80
N VAL A 92 -17.66 13.30 22.49
CA VAL A 92 -18.91 13.93 22.94
C VAL A 92 -19.30 14.92 21.85
N ALA A 93 -20.45 14.67 21.22
CA ALA A 93 -20.93 15.53 20.14
C ALA A 93 -21.24 16.94 20.68
N VAL A 94 -20.44 17.91 20.25
CA VAL A 94 -20.70 19.33 20.39
C VAL A 94 -21.20 19.83 19.03
N GLU A 95 -22.38 20.45 19.03
CA GLU A 95 -23.05 20.88 17.81
C GLU A 95 -22.15 21.87 17.04
N GLY A 96 -21.77 21.51 15.80
CA GLY A 96 -20.90 22.31 14.93
C GLY A 96 -19.43 21.87 14.85
N GLU A 97 -18.95 20.98 15.73
CA GLU A 97 -17.53 20.59 15.78
C GLU A 97 -17.19 19.31 14.98
N GLU A 98 -18.17 18.66 14.36
CA GLU A 98 -17.97 17.39 13.64
C GLU A 98 -16.94 17.51 12.49
N THR A 99 -16.93 18.67 11.81
CA THR A 99 -15.97 18.95 10.74
C THR A 99 -14.55 19.13 11.30
N GLU A 100 -14.41 19.79 12.45
CA GLU A 100 -13.12 20.02 13.10
C GLU A 100 -12.53 18.72 13.66
N PHE A 101 -13.38 17.88 14.25
CA PHE A 101 -12.99 16.54 14.69
C PHE A 101 -12.49 15.67 13.53
N LYS A 102 -13.21 15.66 12.40
CA LYS A 102 -12.80 14.94 11.20
C LYS A 102 -11.46 15.44 10.66
N ASN A 103 -11.28 16.76 10.57
CA ASN A 103 -10.03 17.37 10.11
C ASN A 103 -8.85 17.00 11.03
N THR A 104 -9.10 16.90 12.34
CA THR A 104 -8.10 16.46 13.32
C THR A 104 -7.68 15.02 13.09
N LEU A 105 -8.64 14.12 12.87
CA LEU A 105 -8.35 12.71 12.56
C LEU A 105 -7.57 12.54 11.26
N ASP A 106 -7.92 13.30 10.21
CA ASP A 106 -7.20 13.29 8.94
C ASP A 106 -5.76 13.82 9.10
N THR A 107 -5.56 14.85 9.93
CA THR A 107 -4.22 15.39 10.25
C THR A 107 -3.37 14.37 11.01
N LEU A 108 -3.94 13.70 12.02
CA LEU A 108 -3.25 12.64 12.76
C LEU A 108 -2.86 11.47 11.83
N ASP A 109 -3.72 11.14 10.87
CA ASP A 109 -3.46 10.14 9.85
C ASP A 109 -2.24 10.47 8.98
N ASP A 110 -2.05 11.75 8.63
CA ASP A 110 -0.90 12.22 7.87
C ASP A 110 0.38 12.23 8.71
N PHE A 111 0.32 12.60 9.99
CA PHE A 111 1.46 12.49 10.92
C PHE A 111 1.93 11.04 11.09
N ILE A 112 1.00 10.09 11.28
CA ILE A 112 1.32 8.66 11.38
C ILE A 112 2.02 8.19 10.10
N ARG A 113 1.52 8.62 8.94
CA ARG A 113 2.10 8.36 7.61
C ARG A 113 3.56 8.85 7.54
N MET A 114 3.83 10.07 8.02
CA MET A 114 5.18 10.62 8.06
C MET A 114 6.11 9.79 8.97
N ILE A 115 5.66 9.41 10.16
CA ILE A 115 6.44 8.56 11.09
C ILE A 115 6.74 7.19 10.46
N GLU A 116 5.76 6.59 9.78
CA GLU A 116 5.91 5.31 9.08
C GLU A 116 6.95 5.40 7.95
N LEU A 117 7.00 6.51 7.20
CA LEU A 117 8.03 6.77 6.19
C LEU A 117 9.43 6.93 6.80
N LEU A 118 9.54 7.40 8.05
CA LEU A 118 10.81 7.58 8.77
C LEU A 118 11.32 6.31 9.46
N LYS A 119 10.45 5.35 9.82
CA LYS A 119 10.85 4.09 10.48
C LYS A 119 11.90 3.26 9.71
N PRO A 120 11.81 3.09 8.38
CA PRO A 120 12.84 2.41 7.60
C PRO A 120 14.23 3.04 7.75
N TYR A 121 14.31 4.37 7.86
CA TYR A 121 15.59 5.08 8.02
C TYR A 121 16.25 4.80 9.38
N ASN A 122 15.47 4.65 10.45
CA ASN A 122 16.01 4.34 11.78
C ASN A 122 16.45 2.87 11.93
N ASN A 123 15.85 1.95 11.16
CA ASN A 123 16.22 0.53 11.22
C ASN A 123 17.45 0.19 10.36
N LEU A 124 17.75 0.97 9.32
CA LEU A 124 19.00 0.84 8.55
C LEU A 124 20.21 1.27 9.39
N ASN A 125 20.11 2.37 10.14
CA ASN A 125 21.21 2.88 10.98
C ASN A 125 21.53 2.02 12.22
N ARG A 126 20.74 0.99 12.55
CA ARG A 126 21.02 0.07 13.67
C ARG A 126 21.83 -1.16 13.26
N ASN A 127 21.92 -1.48 11.98
CA ASN A 127 22.63 -2.67 11.51
C ASN A 127 24.08 -2.41 11.07
N ASP A 128 24.56 -1.16 11.18
CA ASP A 128 25.95 -0.79 10.88
C ASP A 128 26.87 -0.85 12.13
N PHE A 129 26.42 -1.44 13.24
CA PHE A 129 27.19 -1.57 14.49
C PHE A 129 27.13 -2.98 15.12
N ILE A 130 27.19 -4.04 14.32
CA ILE A 130 27.54 -5.39 14.79
C ILE A 130 28.59 -6.01 13.87
#